data_AF-A0A0H4T4M4-F1
#
_entry.id   AF-A0A0H4T4M4-F1
#
_cell.length_a   1.000
_cell.length_b   1.000
_cell.length_c   1.000
_cell.angle_alpha   90.00
_cell.angle_beta   90.00
_cell.angle_gamma   90.00
#
_symmetry.space_group_name_H-M   'P 1'
#
loop_
_entity.id
_entity.type
_entity.pdbx_description
1 polymer ?
#
loop_
_entity_poly.entity_id
_entity_poly.type
_entity_poly.pdbx_seq_one_letter_code
_entity_poly.pdbx_strand_id
1 'polypeptide(L)'
;MEKYREMLVQISGRGTARLLDDGDTVSAEVPVRELVETLKTKKETRAVVFDGIITQRILDIAAEMNMHSVVGTKMGTITKQPAGIEVWTRSDFGP
;
A
#
# COMPACT_ATOMS: atom_id res chain seq x y z
N MET A 1 -5.83 0.38 -12.32
CA MET A 1 -5.90 -0.96 -11.70
C MET A 1 -4.84 -1.93 -12.19
N GLU A 2 -4.62 -2.10 -13.51
CA GLU A 2 -3.64 -3.08 -14.04
C GLU A 2 -2.20 -2.84 -13.52
N LYS A 3 -1.77 -1.58 -13.45
CA LYS A 3 -0.47 -1.17 -12.89
C LYS A 3 -0.22 -1.67 -11.46
N TYR A 4 -1.21 -1.60 -10.57
CA TYR A 4 -1.03 -2.05 -9.18
C TYR A 4 -0.80 -3.56 -9.10
N ARG A 5 -1.53 -4.34 -9.91
CA ARG A 5 -1.36 -5.79 -10.01
C ARG A 5 0.05 -6.12 -10.47
N GLU A 6 0.52 -5.47 -11.53
CA GLU A 6 1.89 -5.68 -12.02
C GLU A 6 2.95 -5.34 -10.97
N MET A 7 2.82 -4.19 -10.30
CA MET A 7 3.75 -3.80 -9.23
C MET A 7 3.73 -4.80 -8.07
N LEU A 8 2.54 -5.24 -7.65
CA LEU A 8 2.38 -6.22 -6.58
C LEU A 8 3.04 -7.55 -6.96
N VAL A 9 2.86 -8.03 -8.20
CA VAL A 9 3.49 -9.26 -8.70
C VAL A 9 5.01 -9.13 -8.76
N GLN A 10 5.53 -7.98 -9.19
CA GLN A 10 6.98 -7.70 -9.25
C GLN A 10 7.64 -7.76 -7.87
N ILE A 11 6.97 -7.24 -6.83
CA ILE A 11 7.47 -7.22 -5.45
C ILE A 11 7.03 -8.45 -4.64
N SER A 12 6.16 -9.31 -5.19
CA SER A 12 5.62 -10.45 -4.47
C SER A 12 6.71 -11.47 -4.16
N GLY A 13 6.81 -11.89 -2.90
CA GLY A 13 7.87 -12.77 -2.40
C GLY A 13 9.19 -12.05 -2.11
N ARG A 14 9.29 -10.75 -2.38
CA ARG A 14 10.49 -9.95 -2.09
C ARG A 14 10.39 -9.18 -0.77
N GLY A 15 9.18 -9.03 -0.21
CA GLY A 15 8.98 -8.23 1.01
C GLY A 15 9.31 -6.76 0.80
N THR A 16 9.04 -6.24 -0.40
CA THR A 16 9.29 -4.84 -0.79
C THR A 16 7.97 -4.08 -0.88
N ALA A 17 8.06 -2.75 -0.78
CA ALA A 17 6.96 -1.82 -0.83
C ALA A 17 7.29 -0.66 -1.76
N ARG A 18 6.32 -0.27 -2.56
CA ARG A 18 6.37 0.84 -3.50
C ARG A 18 5.40 1.92 -3.04
N LEU A 19 5.93 3.12 -2.91
CA LEU A 19 5.17 4.32 -2.61
C LEU A 19 4.86 5.00 -3.94
N LEU A 20 3.60 5.35 -4.14
CA LEU A 20 3.12 6.03 -5.34
C LEU A 20 2.67 7.44 -5.00
N ASP A 21 3.02 8.36 -5.89
CA ASP A 21 2.53 9.73 -5.85
C ASP A 21 1.11 9.85 -6.45
N ASP A 22 0.58 11.06 -6.54
CA ASP A 22 -0.74 11.39 -7.08
C ASP A 22 -0.96 10.88 -8.50
N GLY A 23 0.12 10.83 -9.30
CA GLY A 23 0.10 10.33 -10.68
C GLY A 23 0.25 8.81 -10.84
N ASP A 24 0.01 8.00 -9.81
CA ASP A 24 0.17 6.54 -9.86
C ASP A 24 1.56 6.10 -10.34
N THR A 25 2.56 6.89 -9.97
CA THR A 25 3.96 6.69 -10.35
C THR A 25 4.76 6.34 -9.12
N VAL A 26 5.62 5.32 -9.23
CA VAL A 26 6.47 4.86 -8.13
C VAL A 26 7.44 5.98 -7.76
N SER A 27 7.20 6.59 -6.61
CA SER A 27 8.01 7.67 -6.04
C SER A 27 9.18 7.14 -5.22
N ALA A 28 9.03 5.96 -4.63
CA ALA A 28 10.09 5.27 -3.89
C ALA A 28 9.81 3.77 -3.78
N GLU A 29 10.87 2.99 -3.63
CA GLU A 29 10.83 1.56 -3.32
C GLU A 29 11.66 1.30 -2.06
N VAL A 30 11.05 0.68 -1.05
CA VAL A 30 11.65 0.41 0.25
C VAL A 30 11.23 -0.98 0.75
N PRO A 31 12.00 -1.64 1.62
CA PRO A 31 11.56 -2.89 2.23
C PRO A 31 10.31 -2.69 3.10
N VAL A 32 9.41 -3.67 3.15
CA VAL A 32 8.15 -3.62 3.94
C VAL A 32 8.38 -3.27 5.40
N ARG A 33 9.53 -3.69 5.96
CA ARG A 33 9.94 -3.36 7.34
C ARG A 33 10.11 -1.86 7.56
N GLU A 34 10.63 -1.14 6.56
CA GLU A 34 10.89 0.30 6.61
C GLU A 34 9.75 1.12 6.01
N LEU A 35 8.74 0.46 5.42
CA LEU A 35 7.58 1.13 4.82
C LEU A 35 6.91 2.09 5.80
N VAL A 36 6.71 1.67 7.05
CA VAL A 36 6.05 2.48 8.08
C VAL A 36 6.81 3.78 8.36
N GLU A 37 8.13 3.73 8.43
CA GLU A 37 8.96 4.92 8.65
C GLU A 37 9.02 5.81 7.42
N THR A 38 9.13 5.19 6.25
CA THR A 38 9.17 5.88 4.96
C THR A 38 7.87 6.63 4.72
N LEU A 39 6.72 6.01 4.97
CA LEU A 39 5.40 6.63 4.88
C LEU A 39 5.33 7.88 5.75
N LYS A 40 5.72 7.78 7.03
CA LYS A 40 5.74 8.93 7.96
C LYS A 40 6.59 10.10 7.46
N THR A 41 7.64 9.81 6.69
CA THR A 41 8.55 10.80 6.11
C THR A 41 8.03 11.34 4.77
N LYS A 42 7.49 10.48 3.92
CA LYS A 42 6.98 10.77 2.57
C LYS A 42 5.47 11.05 2.60
N LYS A 43 5.10 12.21 3.14
CA LYS A 43 3.70 12.68 3.17
C LYS A 43 3.09 12.99 1.79
N GLU A 44 3.91 13.07 0.75
CA GLU A 44 3.48 13.20 -0.65
C GLU A 44 2.85 11.91 -1.21
N THR A 45 3.06 10.77 -0.54
CA THR A 45 2.57 9.48 -1.02
C THR A 45 1.04 9.42 -1.00
N ARG A 46 0.44 9.19 -2.17
CA ARG A 46 -1.02 9.06 -2.34
C ARG A 46 -1.51 7.62 -2.39
N ALA A 47 -0.67 6.70 -2.84
CA ALA A 47 -0.98 5.28 -2.84
C ALA A 47 0.22 4.44 -2.46
N VAL A 48 -0.01 3.24 -1.92
CA VAL A 48 1.07 2.33 -1.52
C VAL A 48 0.78 0.92 -1.97
N VAL A 49 1.78 0.24 -2.52
CA VAL A 49 1.70 -1.16 -2.97
C VAL A 49 2.81 -1.94 -2.28
N PHE A 50 2.48 -2.95 -1.48
CA PHE A 50 3.48 -3.69 -0.73
C PHE A 50 3.18 -5.18 -0.61
N ASP A 51 4.24 -6.01 -0.61
CA ASP A 51 4.08 -7.45 -0.44
C ASP A 51 3.96 -7.83 1.04
N GLY A 52 2.77 -7.59 1.60
CA GLY A 52 2.52 -7.85 3.01
C GLY A 52 1.04 -7.95 3.38
N ILE A 53 0.81 -8.08 4.69
CA ILE A 53 -0.53 -8.10 5.27
C ILE A 53 -0.93 -6.67 5.59
N ILE A 54 -2.07 -6.24 5.06
CA ILE A 54 -2.68 -4.95 5.37
C ILE A 54 -3.28 -5.05 6.77
N THR A 55 -2.69 -4.33 7.71
CA THR A 55 -3.13 -4.27 9.11
C THR A 55 -3.75 -2.92 9.40
N GLN A 56 -4.49 -2.83 10.51
CA GLN A 56 -5.08 -1.56 10.96
C GLN A 56 -4.03 -0.45 11.13
N ARG A 57 -2.80 -0.78 11.57
CA ARG A 57 -1.70 0.20 11.71
C ARG A 57 -1.29 0.83 10.38
N ILE A 58 -1.25 0.05 9.29
CA ILE A 58 -0.96 0.59 7.94
C ILE A 58 -2.10 1.52 7.50
N LEU A 59 -3.36 1.13 7.75
CA LEU A 59 -4.52 1.93 7.37
C LEU A 59 -4.61 3.23 8.17
N ASP A 60 -4.26 3.19 9.46
CA ASP A 60 -4.21 4.37 10.31
C ASP A 60 -3.17 5.38 9.80
N ILE A 61 -1.96 4.91 9.49
CA ILE A 61 -0.91 5.74 8.88
C ILE A 61 -1.37 6.29 7.52
N ALA A 62 -1.98 5.45 6.68
CA ALA A 62 -2.51 5.86 5.39
C ALA A 62 -3.59 6.94 5.53
N ALA A 63 -4.45 6.85 6.55
CA ALA A 63 -5.47 7.84 6.86
C ALA A 63 -4.87 9.16 7.32
N GLU A 64 -3.88 9.12 8.22
CA GLU A 64 -3.17 10.32 8.68
C GLU A 64 -2.52 11.06 7.51
N MET A 65 -2.02 10.33 6.52
CA MET A 65 -1.36 10.89 5.33
C MET A 65 -2.33 11.27 4.20
N ASN A 66 -3.64 11.06 4.36
CA ASN A 66 -4.64 11.30 3.31
C ASN A 66 -4.31 10.51 2.01
N MET A 67 -3.94 9.25 2.17
CA MET A 67 -3.79 8.32 1.05
C MET A 67 -5.16 8.01 0.44
N HIS A 68 -5.19 7.82 -0.88
CA HIS A 68 -6.37 7.37 -1.58
C HIS A 68 -6.47 5.85 -1.64
N SER A 69 -5.34 5.14 -1.79
CA SER A 69 -5.35 3.68 -1.98
C SER A 69 -4.22 2.95 -1.26
N VAL A 70 -4.54 1.79 -0.68
CA VAL A 70 -3.61 0.89 -0.01
C VAL A 70 -3.73 -0.50 -0.63
N VAL A 71 -2.63 -0.97 -1.23
CA VAL A 71 -2.57 -2.24 -1.93
C VAL A 71 -1.60 -3.18 -1.23
N GLY A 72 -2.08 -4.37 -0.89
CA GLY A 72 -1.27 -5.38 -0.20
C GLY A 72 -1.48 -6.79 -0.76
N THR A 73 -0.67 -7.74 -0.29
CA THR A 73 -0.82 -9.14 -0.71
C THR A 73 -2.03 -9.79 -0.06
N LYS A 74 -2.29 -9.48 1.22
CA LYS A 74 -3.43 -10.01 1.97
C LYS A 74 -4.05 -8.95 2.87
N MET A 75 -5.35 -9.08 3.10
CA MET A 75 -6.06 -8.33 4.14
C MET A 75 -5.87 -9.05 5.49
N GLY A 76 -5.39 -8.32 6.49
CA GLY A 76 -5.35 -8.80 7.87
C GLY A 76 -6.65 -8.51 8.60
N THR A 77 -6.62 -8.62 9.93
CA THR A 77 -7.77 -8.22 10.76
C THR A 77 -7.88 -6.70 10.77
N ILE A 78 -8.86 -6.17 10.06
CA ILE A 78 -9.19 -4.74 10.05
C ILE A 78 -10.51 -4.55 10.77
N THR A 79 -10.49 -3.74 11.83
CA THR A 79 -11.69 -3.45 12.62
C THR A 79 -12.54 -2.36 11.99
N LYS A 80 -11.88 -1.38 11.34
CA LYS A 80 -12.53 -0.22 10.73
C LYS A 80 -11.71 0.27 9.55
N GLN A 81 -12.35 0.42 8.40
CA GLN A 81 -11.74 1.03 7.23
C GLN A 81 -11.92 2.56 7.31
N PRO A 82 -10.85 3.36 7.16
CA PRO A 82 -10.97 4.81 7.11
C PRO A 82 -11.83 5.24 5.92
N ALA A 83 -12.70 6.23 6.12
CA ALA A 83 -13.50 6.78 5.03
C ALA A 83 -12.56 7.52 4.05
N GLY A 84 -12.60 7.14 2.78
CA GLY A 84 -11.78 7.74 1.72
C GLY A 84 -10.52 6.98 1.33
N ILE A 85 -10.25 5.81 1.95
CA ILE A 85 -9.13 4.94 1.55
C ILE A 85 -9.67 3.66 0.93
N GLU A 86 -9.30 3.43 -0.32
CA GLU A 86 -9.54 2.17 -1.00
C GLU A 86 -8.50 1.14 -0.59
N VAL A 87 -8.93 -0.04 -0.19
CA VAL A 87 -8.04 -1.13 0.23
C VAL A 87 -8.18 -2.27 -0.76
N TRP A 88 -7.07 -2.62 -1.39
CA TRP A 88 -7.02 -3.65 -2.41
C TRP A 88 -6.05 -4.76 -2.00
N THR A 89 -6.44 -6.01 -2.18
CA THR A 89 -5.54 -7.13 -2.00
C THR A 89 -5.22 -7.83 -3.30
N ARG A 90 -4.18 -8.67 -3.30
CA ARG A 90 -3.91 -9.59 -4.42
C ARG A 90 -5.16 -10.35 -4.88
N SER A 91 -6.04 -10.71 -3.95
CA SER A 91 -7.26 -11.46 -4.25
C SER A 91 -8.31 -10.62 -5.01
N ASP A 92 -8.33 -9.30 -4.80
CA ASP A 92 -9.25 -8.38 -5.47
C ASP A 92 -8.88 -8.17 -6.95
N PHE A 93 -7.60 -8.30 -7.32
CA PHE A 93 -7.15 -8.15 -8.71
C PHE A 93 -7.39 -9.38 -9.60
N GLY A 94 -8.03 -10.43 -9.06
CA GLY A 94 -8.32 -11.67 -9.78
C GLY A 94 -7.08 -12.54 -10.07
N PRO A 95 -7.28 -13.81 -10.48
CA PRO A 95 -6.21 -14.72 -10.91
C PRO A 95 -5.45 -14.18 -12.14
#